data_AF-A0A535DKT8-F1
#
_entry.id   AF-A0A535DKT8-F1
#
_cell.length_a   1.000
_cell.length_b   1.000
_cell.length_c   1.000
_cell.angle_alpha   90.00
_cell.angle_beta   90.00
_cell.angle_gamma   90.00
#
_symmetry.space_group_name_H-M   'P 1'
#
loop_
_entity.id
_entity.type
_entity.pdbx_description
1 polymer ?
#
loop_
_entity_poly.entity_id
_entity_poly.type
_entity_poly.pdbx_seq_one_letter_code
_entity_poly.pdbx_strand_id
1 'polypeptide(L)'
;MLDVRFQADLRGRADVEVLAAPEVRYFERRQIKEAIAFAEAGGIAVHRNFDHYHGSTIRGMRRERPFLHVIGLRSNLEAWGRQHGLRPEWIQPEKRRKVAHYDVFGAPAERLINELTGGLDAQ
;
A
#
# COMPACT_ATOMS: atom_id res chain seq x y z
N MET A 1 53.63 20.55 28.40
CA MET A 1 52.42 21.29 27.98
C MET A 1 51.29 20.28 28.01
N LEU A 2 50.31 20.51 28.89
CA LEU A 2 49.13 19.67 29.13
C LEU A 2 48.22 19.63 27.89
N ASP A 3 47.57 18.49 27.65
CA ASP A 3 46.09 18.31 27.63
C ASP A 3 45.52 18.34 26.19
N VAL A 4 44.49 17.58 25.76
CA VAL A 4 43.52 16.67 26.40
C VAL A 4 43.16 15.61 25.34
N ARG A 5 42.88 14.37 25.77
CA ARG A 5 42.13 13.38 24.98
C ARG A 5 40.66 13.80 24.89
N PHE A 6 40.07 13.79 23.70
CA PHE A 6 38.61 13.70 23.55
C PHE A 6 38.24 12.37 22.90
N GLN A 7 38.03 11.35 23.73
CA GLN A 7 37.04 10.33 23.41
C GLN A 7 35.68 10.98 23.62
N ALA A 8 34.95 11.20 22.53
CA ALA A 8 33.51 11.38 22.60
C ALA A 8 32.85 10.08 22.15
N ASP A 9 32.52 9.26 23.15
CA ASP A 9 31.48 8.26 23.06
C ASP A 9 30.18 8.96 22.64
N LEU A 10 29.65 8.59 21.48
CA LEU A 10 28.25 8.82 21.12
C LEU A 10 27.65 7.50 20.64
N ARG A 11 27.54 6.55 21.58
CA ARG A 11 26.37 5.66 21.64
C ARG A 11 25.09 6.51 21.49
N GLY A 12 24.23 6.10 20.56
CA GLY A 12 22.86 6.58 20.49
C GLY A 12 22.54 7.45 19.28
N ARG A 13 22.79 6.96 18.06
CA ARG A 13 21.87 7.24 16.97
C ARG A 13 21.23 5.91 16.62
N ALA A 14 20.01 5.76 17.13
CA ALA A 14 19.09 4.71 16.73
C ALA A 14 19.23 4.50 15.23
N ASP A 15 19.44 3.25 14.85
CA ASP A 15 19.21 2.77 13.51
C ASP A 15 17.85 3.33 13.09
N VAL A 16 17.88 4.38 12.27
CA VAL A 16 16.72 4.73 11.48
C VAL A 16 16.69 3.59 10.48
N GLU A 17 16.03 2.49 10.85
CA GLU A 17 15.52 1.53 9.89
C GLU A 17 14.78 2.40 8.88
N VAL A 18 15.42 2.61 7.74
CA VAL A 18 14.73 3.02 6.53
C VAL A 18 13.78 1.85 6.32
N LEU A 19 12.57 1.95 6.89
CA LEU A 19 11.54 0.93 6.73
C LEU A 19 11.38 0.79 5.23
N ALA A 20 11.91 -0.32 4.70
CA ALA A 20 11.88 -0.59 3.28
C ALA A 20 10.43 -0.41 2.83
N ALA A 21 10.24 0.32 1.73
CA ALA A 21 8.90 0.52 1.20
C ALA A 21 8.20 -0.84 1.10
N PRO A 22 6.96 -0.98 1.60
CA PRO A 22 6.32 -2.29 1.68
C PRO A 22 6.22 -2.87 0.26
N GLU A 23 6.51 -4.17 0.14
CA GLU A 23 6.41 -4.86 -1.15
C GLU A 23 4.97 -4.76 -1.67
N VAL A 24 4.81 -4.37 -2.95
CA VAL A 24 3.52 -4.24 -3.60
C VAL A 24 3.35 -5.36 -4.62
N ARG A 25 2.21 -6.06 -4.58
CA ARG A 25 1.94 -7.16 -5.52
C ARG A 25 0.49 -7.18 -5.99
N TYR A 26 0.30 -7.48 -7.26
CA TYR A 26 -1.03 -7.64 -7.86
C TYR A 26 -1.58 -9.05 -7.67
N PHE A 27 -2.87 -9.15 -7.39
CA PHE A 27 -3.59 -10.41 -7.18
C PHE A 27 -4.85 -10.45 -8.01
N GLU A 28 -5.02 -11.55 -8.73
CA GLU A 28 -6.22 -11.79 -9.53
C GLU A 28 -7.44 -12.06 -8.67
N ARG A 29 -8.61 -11.95 -9.29
CA ARG A 29 -9.92 -12.06 -8.63
C ARG A 29 -10.03 -13.25 -7.67
N ARG A 30 -9.54 -14.43 -8.08
CA ARG A 30 -9.66 -15.68 -7.31
C ARG A 30 -8.69 -15.76 -6.12
N GLN A 31 -7.76 -14.82 -6.00
CA GLN A 31 -6.64 -14.86 -5.06
C GLN A 31 -6.84 -13.98 -3.81
N ILE A 32 -8.08 -13.79 -3.35
CA ILE A 32 -8.36 -12.92 -2.20
C ILE A 32 -7.73 -13.43 -0.90
N LYS A 33 -7.62 -14.75 -0.72
CA LYS A 33 -7.03 -15.33 0.50
C LYS A 33 -5.52 -15.05 0.56
N GLU A 34 -4.86 -15.21 -0.58
CA GLU A 34 -3.44 -14.96 -0.80
C GLU A 34 -3.13 -13.47 -0.67
N ALA A 35 -3.98 -12.60 -1.25
CA ALA A 35 -3.87 -11.15 -1.10
C ALA A 35 -3.94 -10.71 0.37
N ILE A 36 -4.89 -11.26 1.14
CA ILE A 36 -5.01 -10.96 2.58
C ILE A 36 -3.78 -11.48 3.33
N ALA A 37 -3.35 -12.72 3.08
CA ALA A 37 -2.19 -13.28 3.76
C ALA A 37 -0.90 -12.47 3.49
N PHE A 38 -0.70 -12.04 2.25
CA PHE A 38 0.40 -11.16 1.86
C PHE A 38 0.34 -9.80 2.57
N ALA A 39 -0.84 -9.20 2.62
CA ALA A 39 -1.06 -7.94 3.32
C ALA A 39 -0.85 -8.06 4.84
N GLU A 40 -1.27 -9.15 5.46
CA GLU A 40 -1.06 -9.44 6.88
C GLU A 40 0.42 -9.66 7.22
N ALA A 41 1.22 -10.13 6.26
CA ALA A 41 2.68 -10.26 6.39
C ALA A 41 3.43 -8.92 6.22
N GLY A 42 2.73 -7.82 5.95
CA GLY A 42 3.32 -6.48 5.83
C GLY A 42 3.39 -5.92 4.40
N GLY A 43 2.97 -6.69 3.38
CA GLY A 43 2.90 -6.20 2.01
C GLY A 43 1.69 -5.29 1.73
N ILE A 44 1.64 -4.73 0.52
CA ILE A 44 0.47 -4.08 -0.07
C ILE A 44 -0.04 -4.98 -1.21
N ALA A 45 -1.23 -5.55 -1.02
CA ALA A 45 -1.87 -6.37 -2.04
C ALA A 45 -2.85 -5.54 -2.87
N VAL A 46 -2.60 -5.43 -4.18
CA VAL A 46 -3.53 -4.83 -5.14
C VAL A 46 -4.40 -5.94 -5.73
N HIS A 47 -5.60 -6.12 -5.18
CA HIS A 47 -6.51 -7.21 -5.54
C HIS A 47 -7.60 -6.74 -6.51
N ARG A 48 -7.81 -7.49 -7.60
CA ARG A 48 -8.85 -7.21 -8.57
C ARG A 48 -10.25 -7.57 -8.04
N ASN A 49 -11.10 -6.56 -7.84
CA ASN A 49 -12.51 -6.78 -7.49
C ASN A 49 -13.43 -6.70 -8.72
N PHE A 50 -14.55 -7.44 -8.70
CA PHE A 50 -15.54 -7.49 -9.79
C PHE A 50 -16.91 -6.94 -9.38
N ASP A 51 -17.01 -6.26 -8.23
CA ASP A 51 -18.29 -5.68 -7.84
C ASP A 51 -18.80 -4.71 -8.91
N HIS A 52 -20.06 -4.91 -9.31
CA HIS A 52 -20.74 -4.11 -10.30
C HIS A 52 -21.14 -2.79 -9.65
N TYR A 53 -20.20 -1.86 -9.64
CA TYR A 53 -20.45 -0.51 -9.19
C TYR A 53 -20.55 0.40 -10.40
N HIS A 54 -21.72 1.02 -10.58
CA HIS A 54 -21.94 2.03 -11.60
C HIS A 54 -22.50 3.32 -10.96
N GLY A 55 -21.86 4.44 -11.24
CA GLY A 55 -22.53 5.76 -11.28
C GLY A 55 -22.50 6.64 -10.03
N SER A 56 -21.95 6.21 -8.89
CA SER A 56 -21.80 7.08 -7.71
C SER A 56 -20.34 7.48 -7.47
N THR A 57 -20.13 8.70 -6.99
CA THR A 57 -18.82 9.17 -6.52
C THR A 57 -18.69 8.87 -5.03
N ILE A 58 -17.60 8.24 -4.62
CA ILE A 58 -17.26 8.05 -3.21
C ILE A 58 -15.86 8.59 -2.98
N ARG A 59 -15.69 9.41 -1.93
CA ARG A 59 -14.37 9.92 -1.51
C ARG A 59 -13.57 10.55 -2.66
N GLY A 60 -14.26 11.31 -3.52
CA GLY A 60 -13.65 11.99 -4.67
C GLY A 60 -13.33 11.10 -5.88
N MET A 61 -13.59 9.79 -5.83
CA MET A 61 -13.43 8.88 -6.96
C MET A 61 -14.77 8.47 -7.56
N ARG A 62 -14.89 8.58 -8.88
CA ARG A 62 -16.05 8.07 -9.62
C ARG A 62 -15.95 6.54 -9.66
N ARG A 63 -17.03 5.85 -9.26
CA ARG A 63 -17.09 4.38 -9.32
C ARG A 63 -17.29 3.93 -10.76
N GLU A 64 -16.16 3.81 -11.45
CA GLU A 64 -16.03 3.28 -12.79
C GLU A 64 -15.09 2.07 -12.77
N ARG A 65 -15.24 1.19 -13.75
CA ARG A 65 -14.33 0.06 -13.94
C ARG A 65 -13.00 0.57 -14.50
N PRO A 66 -11.87 -0.11 -14.20
CA PRO A 66 -11.72 -1.26 -13.30
C PRO A 66 -11.80 -0.88 -11.81
N PHE A 67 -12.02 -1.86 -10.94
CA PHE A 67 -12.11 -1.69 -9.49
C PHE A 67 -11.10 -2.58 -8.77
N LEU A 68 -10.31 -1.99 -7.88
CA LEU A 68 -9.30 -2.67 -7.07
C LEU A 68 -9.54 -2.41 -5.58
N HIS A 69 -9.27 -3.44 -4.78
CA HIS A 69 -8.98 -3.27 -3.37
C HIS A 69 -7.47 -3.21 -3.18
N VAL A 70 -6.96 -2.12 -2.60
CA VAL A 70 -5.56 -2.06 -2.15
C VAL A 70 -5.54 -2.37 -0.67
N ILE A 71 -5.04 -3.55 -0.31
CA ILE A 71 -5.15 -4.16 1.01
C ILE A 71 -3.79 -4.14 1.70
N GLY A 72 -3.76 -3.79 2.98
CA GLY A 72 -2.52 -3.70 3.75
C GLY A 72 -2.76 -3.46 5.23
N LEU A 73 -1.69 -3.54 6.03
CA LEU A 73 -1.69 -2.97 7.37
C LEU A 73 -1.91 -1.46 7.28
N ARG A 74 -2.66 -0.89 8.23
CA ARG A 74 -3.08 0.52 8.17
C ARG A 74 -1.91 1.49 7.99
N SER A 75 -0.85 1.34 8.79
CA SER A 75 0.36 2.17 8.69
C SER A 75 0.99 2.11 7.30
N ASN A 76 1.03 0.92 6.70
CA ASN A 76 1.63 0.70 5.39
C ASN A 76 0.76 1.33 4.31
N LEU A 77 -0.57 1.21 4.42
CA LEU A 77 -1.52 1.88 3.54
C LEU A 77 -1.46 3.41 3.65
N GLU A 78 -1.27 3.98 4.84
CA GLU A 78 -1.14 5.42 4.99
C GLU A 78 0.14 5.94 4.32
N ALA A 79 1.26 5.24 4.50
CA ALA A 79 2.53 5.59 3.86
C ALA A 79 2.46 5.46 2.34
N TRP A 80 1.99 4.30 1.85
CA TRP A 80 1.82 4.02 0.42
C TRP A 80 0.80 4.98 -0.21
N GLY A 81 -0.36 5.16 0.44
CA GLY A 81 -1.45 6.01 -0.04
C GLY A 81 -1.01 7.45 -0.29
N ARG A 82 -0.22 8.04 0.63
CA ARG A 82 0.32 9.41 0.44
C ARG A 82 1.16 9.54 -0.83
N GLN A 83 1.96 8.52 -1.17
CA GLN A 83 2.78 8.51 -2.39
C GLN A 83 1.93 8.46 -3.66
N HIS A 84 0.72 7.88 -3.56
CA HIS A 84 -0.24 7.77 -4.66
C HIS A 84 -1.37 8.83 -4.61
N GLY A 85 -1.23 9.86 -3.77
CA GLY A 85 -2.22 10.94 -3.64
C GLY A 85 -3.53 10.54 -2.95
N LEU A 86 -3.55 9.40 -2.25
CA LEU A 86 -4.68 8.93 -1.46
C LEU A 86 -4.62 9.48 -0.04
N ARG A 87 -5.78 9.86 0.47
CA ARG A 87 -5.93 10.44 1.81
C ARG A 87 -6.13 9.32 2.87
N PRO A 88 -5.48 9.35 4.04
CA PRO A 88 -5.67 8.35 5.11
C PRO A 88 -7.13 8.11 5.53
N GLU A 89 -7.96 9.15 5.53
CA GLU A 89 -9.40 9.10 5.80
C GLU A 89 -10.21 8.33 4.75
N TRP A 90 -9.60 8.01 3.60
CA TRP A 90 -10.20 7.14 2.60
C TRP A 90 -9.91 5.65 2.87
N ILE A 91 -9.16 5.31 3.91
CA ILE A 91 -8.96 3.93 4.32
C ILE A 91 -10.27 3.39 4.91
N GLN A 92 -10.77 2.31 4.32
CA GLN A 92 -11.88 1.53 4.85
C GLN A 92 -11.41 0.69 6.04
N PRO A 93 -12.23 0.55 7.10
CA PRO A 93 -11.82 -0.08 8.34
C PRO A 93 -11.54 -1.58 8.22
N GLU A 94 -10.74 -2.05 9.16
CA GLU A 94 -10.32 -3.42 9.40
C GLU A 94 -11.51 -4.26 9.93
N LYS A 95 -12.50 -4.59 9.08
CA LYS A 95 -13.77 -5.22 9.52
C LYS A 95 -13.58 -6.42 10.48
N ARG A 96 -13.31 -7.62 9.94
CA ARG A 96 -13.07 -8.86 10.72
C ARG A 96 -11.67 -9.41 10.45
N ARG A 97 -10.76 -8.55 10.01
CA ARG A 97 -9.41 -8.87 9.51
C ARG A 97 -8.43 -7.89 10.15
N LYS A 98 -7.14 -8.21 10.15
CA LYS A 98 -6.09 -7.31 10.65
C LYS A 98 -5.72 -6.20 9.66
N VAL A 99 -6.22 -6.30 8.43
CA VAL A 99 -5.87 -5.43 7.30
C VAL A 99 -7.02 -4.51 6.92
N ALA A 100 -6.67 -3.31 6.49
CA ALA A 100 -7.57 -2.30 5.95
C ALA A 100 -7.50 -2.28 4.42
N HIS A 101 -8.28 -1.41 3.77
CA HIS A 101 -8.15 -1.22 2.32
C HIS A 101 -8.50 0.18 1.82
N TYR A 102 -7.95 0.54 0.66
CA TYR A 102 -8.52 1.54 -0.23
C TYR A 102 -9.37 0.90 -1.32
N ASP A 103 -10.41 1.61 -1.72
CA ASP A 103 -11.16 1.33 -2.94
C ASP A 103 -10.64 2.24 -4.06
N VAL A 104 -10.11 1.66 -5.15
CA VAL A 104 -9.54 2.42 -6.27
C VAL A 104 -10.26 2.06 -7.57
N PHE A 105 -10.66 3.07 -8.34
CA PHE A 105 -11.57 2.93 -9.50
C PHE A 105 -10.98 3.56 -10.76
N GLY A 106 -11.50 3.17 -11.94
CA GLY A 106 -11.25 3.83 -13.22
C GLY A 106 -9.77 3.98 -13.59
N ALA A 107 -9.41 5.13 -14.16
CA ALA A 107 -8.05 5.41 -14.61
C ALA A 107 -6.95 5.19 -13.54
N PRO A 108 -7.11 5.61 -12.27
CA PRO A 108 -6.17 5.22 -11.20
C PRO A 108 -5.97 3.70 -11.05
N ALA A 109 -7.04 2.91 -11.15
CA ALA A 109 -6.95 1.46 -11.09
C ALA A 109 -6.28 0.86 -12.35
N GLU A 110 -6.55 1.40 -13.53
CA GLU A 110 -5.87 0.96 -14.77
C GLU A 110 -4.35 1.16 -14.69
N ARG A 111 -3.90 2.29 -14.16
CA ARG A 111 -2.46 2.55 -13.98
C ARG A 111 -1.82 1.52 -13.07
N LEU A 112 -2.43 1.23 -11.91
CA LEU A 112 -1.90 0.23 -10.99
C LEU A 112 -1.81 -1.17 -11.61
N ILE A 113 -2.81 -1.55 -12.41
CA ILE A 113 -2.77 -2.83 -13.14
C ILE A 113 -1.57 -2.81 -14.10
N ASN A 114 -1.47 -1.79 -14.96
CA ASN A 114 -0.40 -1.70 -15.96
C ASN A 114 0.99 -1.68 -15.33
N GLU A 115 1.18 -0.95 -14.21
CA GLU A 115 2.45 -0.90 -13.48
C GLU A 115 2.85 -2.27 -12.92
N LEU A 116 1.89 -3.00 -12.32
CA LEU A 116 2.18 -4.24 -11.60
C LEU A 116 2.13 -5.49 -12.48
N THR A 117 1.44 -5.44 -13.62
CA THR A 117 1.34 -6.57 -14.56
C THR A 117 2.12 -6.35 -15.85
N GLY A 118 2.30 -5.09 -16.29
CA GLY A 118 3.03 -4.76 -17.51
C GLY A 118 4.56 -4.77 -17.36
N GLY A 119 5.07 -4.71 -16.14
CA GLY A 119 6.51 -4.92 -15.85
C GLY A 119 6.98 -6.36 -15.98
N LEU A 120 6.09 -7.32 -16.28
CA LEU A 120 6.42 -8.73 -16.46
C LEU A 120 6.90 -9.07 -17.89
N ASP A 121 6.74 -8.17 -18.86
CA ASP A 121 7.13 -8.38 -20.27
C ASP A 121 8.44 -7.65 -20.66
N ALA A 122 9.15 -7.04 -19.69
CA ALA A 122 10.35 -6.22 -19.93
C ALA A 122 11.63 -6.75 -19.26
N GLN A 123 11.81 -8.08 -19.22
CA GLN A 123 13.08 -8.73 -18.85
C GLN A 123 13.46 -9.81 -19.86
#